data_AF-A0A0W7WDR4-F1
#
_entry.id   AF-A0A0W7WDR4-F1
#
_cell.length_a   1.000
_cell.length_b   1.000
_cell.length_c   1.000
_cell.angle_alpha   90.00
_cell.angle_beta   90.00
_cell.angle_gamma   90.00
#
_symmetry.space_group_name_H-M   'P 1'
#
loop_
_entity.id
_entity.type
_entity.pdbx_description
1 polymer ?
#
loop_
_entity_poly.entity_id
_entity_poly.type
_entity_poly.pdbx_seq_one_letter_code
_entity_poly.pdbx_strand_id
1 'polypeptide(L)' 'HTVQIDIYEDGDGSWLLGIIDEDDNSTVWEDPFDTEEDALEEALEALRDEGIETFVGPVEEEDET' A
#
# COMPACT_ATOMS: atom_id res chain seq x y z
N HIS A 1 -12.57 4.24 6.01
CA HIS A 1 -11.24 4.33 5.40
C HIS A 1 -10.22 3.87 6.43
N THR A 2 -10.03 2.57 6.48
CA THR A 2 -8.91 1.94 7.17
C THR A 2 -8.11 1.21 6.12
N VAL A 3 -6.79 1.42 6.14
CA VAL A 3 -5.89 0.72 5.24
C VAL A 3 -5.02 -0.24 6.04
N GLN A 4 -4.69 -1.37 5.43
CA GLN A 4 -3.73 -2.35 5.90
C GLN A 4 -2.41 -2.15 5.15
N ILE A 5 -1.32 -2.05 5.89
CA ILE A 5 0.03 -1.98 5.34
C ILE A 5 0.60 -3.41 5.35
N ASP A 6 1.03 -3.88 4.19
CA ASP A 6 1.65 -5.19 3.98
C ASP A 6 3.10 -4.97 3.56
N ILE A 7 4.03 -5.56 4.31
CA ILE A 7 5.47 -5.44 4.07
C ILE A 7 6.05 -6.85 4.03
N TYR A 8 6.70 -7.18 2.92
CA TYR A 8 7.21 -8.53 2.68
C TYR A 8 8.57 -8.51 1.99
N GLU A 9 9.40 -9.52 2.26
CA GLU A 9 10.72 -9.67 1.64
C GLU A 9 10.57 -10.21 0.21
N ASP A 10 11.25 -9.62 -0.76
CA ASP A 10 11.26 -10.07 -2.17
C ASP A 10 12.17 -11.30 -2.41
N GLY A 11 12.99 -11.65 -1.42
CA GLY A 11 13.89 -12.80 -1.46
C GLY A 11 15.33 -12.48 -1.91
N ASP A 12 15.62 -11.24 -2.31
CA ASP A 12 16.99 -10.74 -2.56
C ASP A 12 17.57 -9.95 -1.37
N GLY A 13 16.86 -9.94 -0.23
CA GLY A 13 17.20 -9.12 0.94
C GLY A 13 16.66 -7.69 0.88
N SER A 14 15.73 -7.43 -0.04
CA SER A 14 14.98 -6.18 -0.12
C SER A 14 13.51 -6.39 0.25
N TRP A 15 12.83 -5.30 0.59
CA TRP A 15 11.47 -5.28 1.12
C TRP A 15 10.53 -4.56 0.16
N LEU A 16 9.37 -5.16 -0.09
CA LEU A 16 8.31 -4.56 -0.86
C LEU A 16 7.20 -4.09 0.06
N LEU A 17 6.56 -3.00 -0.36
CA LEU A 17 5.47 -2.36 0.35
C LEU A 17 4.18 -2.48 -0.48
N GLY A 18 3.10 -2.85 0.20
CA GLY A 18 1.74 -2.77 -0.30
C GLY A 18 0.83 -2.10 0.72
N ILE A 19 -0.13 -1.32 0.23
CA ILE A 19 -1.26 -0.80 1.01
C ILE A 19 -2.53 -1.38 0.41
N ILE A 20 -3.35 -2.01 1.25
CA ILE A 20 -4.63 -2.60 0.88
C ILE A 20 -5.74 -1.91 1.67
N ASP A 21 -6.78 -1.46 1.00
CA ASP A 21 -7.95 -0.86 1.64
C ASP A 21 -9.02 -1.90 2.03
N GLU A 22 -10.02 -1.48 2.81
CA GLU A 22 -11.20 -2.27 3.16
C GLU A 22 -11.97 -2.84 1.95
N ASP A 23 -11.87 -2.20 0.78
CA ASP A 23 -12.50 -2.63 -0.47
C ASP A 23 -11.60 -3.50 -1.38
N ASP A 24 -10.53 -4.12 -0.85
CA ASP A 24 -9.57 -4.98 -1.59
C ASP A 24 -8.76 -4.23 -2.66
N ASN A 25 -8.87 -2.90 -2.72
CA ASN A 25 -8.02 -2.05 -3.54
C ASN A 25 -6.58 -2.11 -3.01
N SER A 26 -5.62 -2.47 -3.86
CA SER A 26 -4.20 -2.56 -3.49
C SER A 26 -3.32 -1.58 -4.26
N THR A 27 -2.54 -0.78 -3.54
CA THR A 27 -1.45 0.03 -4.07
C THR A 27 -0.14 -0.64 -3.67
N VAL A 28 0.67 -1.05 -4.65
CA VAL A 28 1.96 -1.71 -4.42
C VAL A 28 3.07 -0.83 -4.97
N TRP A 29 4.15 -0.69 -4.21
CA TRP A 29 5.33 0.06 -4.62
C TRP A 29 6.21 -0.80 -5.53
N GLU A 30 6.68 -0.21 -6.63
CA GLU A 30 7.58 -0.89 -7.58
C GLU A 30 9.04 -0.87 -7.11
N ASP A 31 9.42 0.14 -6.33
CA ASP A 31 10.78 0.30 -5.81
C ASP A 31 10.92 -0.45 -4.46
N PRO A 32 11.90 -1.35 -4.33
CA PRO A 32 12.11 -2.09 -3.10
C PRO A 32 12.95 -1.29 -2.08
N PHE A 33 12.69 -1.53 -0.81
CA PHE A 33 13.34 -0.89 0.33
C PHE A 33 14.44 -1.77 0.92
N ASP A 34 15.44 -1.14 1.54
CA ASP A 34 16.51 -1.85 2.26
C ASP A 34 16.02 -2.48 3.57
N THR A 35 15.02 -1.88 4.23
CA THR A 35 14.50 -2.34 5.52
C THR A 35 12.97 -2.30 5.58
N GLU A 36 12.40 -3.13 6.46
CA GLU A 36 10.97 -3.07 6.78
C GLU A 36 10.57 -1.70 7.37
N GLU A 37 11.49 -1.05 8.10
CA GLU A 37 11.25 0.25 8.74
C GLU A 37 11.15 1.37 7.71
N ASP A 38 12.04 1.39 6.70
CA ASP A 38 11.96 2.32 5.56
C ASP A 38 10.64 2.16 4.80
N ALA A 39 10.26 0.91 4.49
CA ALA A 39 9.00 0.62 3.82
C ALA A 39 7.79 1.13 4.63
N LEU A 40 7.79 0.93 5.96
CA LEU A 40 6.72 1.41 6.81
C LEU A 40 6.69 2.94 6.90
N GLU A 41 7.85 3.58 7.02
CA GLU A 41 7.95 5.04 7.08
C GLU A 41 7.39 5.67 5.82
N GLU A 42 7.77 5.19 4.64
CA GLU A 42 7.24 5.65 3.35
C GLU A 42 5.73 5.46 3.24
N ALA A 43 5.19 4.32 3.69
CA ALA A 43 3.75 4.10 3.72
C ALA A 43 3.03 5.16 4.58
N LEU A 44 3.57 5.44 5.77
CA LEU A 44 3.00 6.41 6.70
C LEU A 44 3.14 7.85 6.19
N GLU A 45 4.25 8.18 5.55
CA GLU A 45 4.48 9.48 4.93
C GLU A 45 3.53 9.70 3.77
N ALA A 46 3.37 8.73 2.87
CA ALA A 46 2.44 8.80 1.75
C ALA A 46 0.99 8.98 2.24
N LEU A 47 0.57 8.20 3.25
CA LEU A 47 -0.75 8.35 3.88
C LEU A 47 -0.94 9.72 4.54
N ARG A 48 0.13 10.35 5.03
CA ARG A 48 0.08 11.66 5.69
C ARG A 48 0.11 12.82 4.69
N ASP A 49 0.88 12.71 3.62
CA ASP A 49 1.08 13.78 2.61
C ASP A 49 -0.05 13.78 1.58
N GLU A 50 -0.40 12.61 1.05
CA GLU A 50 -1.46 12.44 0.05
C GLU A 50 -2.85 12.20 0.68
N GLY A 51 -2.87 11.71 1.92
CA GLY A 51 -4.10 11.36 2.63
C GLY A 51 -4.56 9.93 2.35
N ILE A 52 -5.21 9.32 3.35
CA ILE A 52 -5.75 7.96 3.26
C ILE A 52 -6.70 7.80 2.07
N GLU A 53 -7.47 8.85 1.74
CA GLU A 53 -8.40 8.87 0.61
C GLU A 53 -7.74 8.66 -0.78
N THR A 54 -6.43 8.88 -0.91
CA THR A 54 -5.69 8.59 -2.13
C THR A 54 -5.48 7.08 -2.35
N PHE A 55 -5.41 6.31 -1.26
CA PHE A 55 -5.17 4.87 -1.28
C PHE A 55 -6.46 4.06 -1.12
N VAL A 56 -7.55 4.73 -0.72
CA VAL A 56 -8.89 4.15 -0.65
C VAL A 56 -9.65 4.51 -1.92
N GLY A 57 -9.77 3.53 -2.82
CA GLY A 57 -10.61 3.65 -4.01
C GLY A 57 -12.10 3.52 -3.67
N PRO A 58 -13.01 3.94 -4.57
CA PRO A 58 -14.35 3.38 -4.54
C PRO A 58 -14.21 1.85 -4.62
N VAL A 59 -15.13 1.13 -3.98
CA VAL A 59 -15.34 -0.29 -4.29
C VAL A 59 -15.35 -0.40 -5.80
N GLU A 60 -14.54 -1.28 -6.39
CA GLU A 60 -14.76 -1.65 -7.77
C GLU A 60 -16.15 -2.33 -7.81
N GLU A 61 -17.20 -1.53 -7.93
CA GLU A 61 -18.49 -1.99 -8.37
C GLU A 61 -18.23 -2.44 -9.80
N GLU A 62 -17.94 -3.73 -9.98
CA GLU A 62 -18.05 -4.41 -11.25
C GLU A 62 -19.50 -4.19 -11.71
N ASP A 63 -19.75 -3.08 -12.40
CA ASP A 63 -21.03 -2.79 -13.04
C ASP A 63 -21.11 -3.77 -14.22
N GLU A 64 -21.57 -4.98 -13.89
CA GLU A 64 -21.92 -6.04 -14.83
C GLU A 64 -22.85 -5.43 -15.91
N THR A 65 -22.31 -5.14 -17.10
CA THR A 65 -23.11 -4.71 -18.27
C THR A 65 -22.77 -5.49 -19.53
#